data_AF-A0A9P1JL90-F1
#
_entry.id   AF-A0A9P1JL90-F1
#
_cell.length_a   1.000
_cell.length_b   1.000
_cell.length_c   1.000
_cell.angle_alpha   90.00
_cell.angle_beta   90.00
_cell.angle_gamma   90.00
#
_symmetry.space_group_name_H-M   'P 1'
#
loop_
_entity.id
_entity.type
_entity.pdbx_description
1 polymer ?
#
loop_
_entity_poly.entity_id
_entity_poly.type
_entity_poly.pdbx_seq_one_letter_code
_entity_poly.pdbx_strand_id
1 'polypeptide(L)'
;MPANNKPNSLITEKSPYLLQHAHNPVDWFPWGDEAFEKAKRENKPVLISIGYSTCHWCHVMAHESFEDEEIAGMLNDKFIAIKVDREERPDVDSVYMRICQLMTGQGGWPLNVFVTPDQKPFYAGTYFPKTSKFNRPGFIDVLEHLSETFANDRQHVEDIAENAAAHLEVKVHPTEGMLGEQAVHDTYRQLAGGFDTVYGGFGQAPKFPMPDMLLFLLRYYSYTGKEQALAGVTKTLDGMANGGIFDHIGFGFARYSTDNEWLVPHFEKMLYDNALLLSAYTEAYRALQTDCDADRDVYSAGNDA
;
A
#
# COMPACT_ATOMS: atom_id res chain seq x y z
N MET A 1 -33.44 -10.24 -10.17
CA MET A 1 -33.04 -11.51 -10.81
C MET A 1 -32.66 -12.47 -9.69
N PRO A 2 -32.94 -13.78 -9.75
CA PRO A 2 -32.63 -14.63 -8.61
C PRO A 2 -31.10 -14.73 -8.55
N ALA A 3 -30.51 -14.07 -7.54
CA ALA A 3 -29.11 -14.24 -7.20
C ALA A 3 -28.88 -15.74 -7.00
N ASN A 4 -27.85 -16.27 -7.65
CA ASN A 4 -27.46 -17.66 -7.50
C ASN A 4 -27.08 -17.86 -6.03
N ASN A 5 -28.02 -18.32 -5.21
CA ASN A 5 -27.92 -18.31 -3.75
C ASN A 5 -27.03 -19.43 -3.20
N LYS A 6 -26.18 -20.01 -4.05
CA LYS A 6 -25.26 -21.08 -3.69
C LYS A 6 -23.96 -20.44 -3.21
N PRO A 7 -23.58 -20.64 -1.94
CA PRO A 7 -22.32 -20.11 -1.46
C PRO A 7 -21.11 -20.83 -2.09
N ASN A 8 -20.00 -20.12 -2.21
CA ASN A 8 -18.67 -20.67 -2.49
C ASN A 8 -17.99 -21.17 -1.20
N SER A 9 -16.73 -21.58 -1.28
CA SER A 9 -15.99 -22.22 -0.18
C SER A 9 -15.80 -21.30 1.04
N LEU A 10 -15.88 -19.97 0.87
CA LEU A 10 -15.70 -19.01 1.96
C LEU A 10 -16.81 -19.05 3.01
N ILE A 11 -17.94 -19.74 2.76
CA ILE A 11 -19.05 -19.85 3.73
C ILE A 11 -18.67 -20.56 5.03
N THR A 12 -17.54 -21.26 5.02
CA THR A 12 -17.00 -21.98 6.19
C THR A 12 -15.98 -21.16 6.98
N GLU A 13 -15.58 -19.99 6.47
CA GLU A 13 -14.61 -19.11 7.10
C GLU A 13 -15.19 -18.39 8.32
N LYS A 14 -14.29 -17.93 9.19
CA LYS A 14 -14.67 -17.15 10.40
C LYS A 14 -14.60 -15.65 10.17
N SER A 15 -13.68 -15.21 9.32
CA SER A 15 -13.52 -13.79 8.98
C SER A 15 -14.84 -13.22 8.45
N PRO A 16 -15.38 -12.15 9.09
CA PRO A 16 -16.52 -11.42 8.55
C PRO A 16 -16.26 -10.86 7.15
N TYR A 17 -15.00 -10.49 6.86
CA TYR A 17 -14.59 -10.01 5.54
C TYR A 17 -14.70 -11.11 4.48
N LEU A 18 -14.22 -12.33 4.76
CA LEU A 18 -14.34 -13.45 3.82
C LEU A 18 -15.79 -13.89 3.65
N LEU A 19 -16.56 -13.95 4.75
CA LEU A 19 -17.99 -14.30 4.71
C LEU A 19 -18.82 -13.33 3.87
N GLN A 20 -18.45 -12.04 3.81
CA GLN A 20 -19.09 -11.06 2.93
C GLN A 20 -19.00 -11.46 1.44
N HIS A 21 -17.96 -12.20 1.06
CA HIS A 21 -17.74 -12.67 -0.32
C HIS A 21 -18.26 -14.10 -0.58
N ALA A 22 -18.85 -14.76 0.42
CA ALA A 22 -19.28 -16.16 0.31
C ALA A 22 -20.38 -16.40 -0.73
N HIS A 23 -21.12 -15.35 -1.10
CA HIS A 23 -22.19 -15.40 -2.09
C HIS A 23 -21.86 -14.68 -3.40
N ASN A 24 -20.61 -14.25 -3.57
CA ASN A 24 -20.16 -13.72 -4.86
C ASN A 24 -20.21 -14.84 -5.93
N PRO A 25 -20.52 -14.52 -7.20
CA PRO A 25 -20.52 -15.50 -8.28
C PRO A 25 -19.13 -16.08 -8.58
N VAL A 26 -18.07 -15.43 -8.12
CA VAL A 26 -16.70 -15.99 -8.14
C VAL A 26 -16.61 -17.19 -7.20
N ASP A 27 -16.07 -18.31 -7.68
CA ASP A 27 -15.80 -19.54 -6.93
C ASP A 27 -14.55 -19.36 -6.04
N TRP A 28 -14.68 -18.51 -5.03
CA TRP A 28 -13.59 -18.21 -4.11
C TRP A 28 -13.21 -19.42 -3.25
N PHE A 29 -11.90 -19.64 -3.15
CA PHE A 29 -11.26 -20.48 -2.15
C PHE A 29 -10.68 -19.62 -1.03
N PRO A 30 -10.69 -20.09 0.23
CA PRO A 30 -9.83 -19.53 1.25
C PRO A 30 -8.37 -19.86 0.96
N TRP A 31 -7.44 -19.18 1.64
CA TRP A 31 -6.03 -19.53 1.55
C TRP A 31 -5.78 -20.95 2.08
N GLY A 32 -5.24 -21.83 1.25
CA GLY A 32 -4.84 -23.17 1.66
C GLY A 32 -4.38 -24.04 0.49
N ASP A 33 -3.84 -25.22 0.82
CA ASP A 33 -3.27 -26.14 -0.17
C ASP A 33 -4.30 -26.63 -1.20
N GLU A 34 -5.57 -26.74 -0.81
CA GLU A 34 -6.64 -27.22 -1.69
C GLU A 34 -6.74 -26.41 -3.00
N ALA A 35 -6.65 -25.08 -2.90
CA ALA A 35 -6.74 -24.19 -4.05
C ALA A 35 -5.54 -24.39 -5.00
N PHE A 36 -4.33 -24.49 -4.45
CA PHE A 36 -3.11 -24.70 -5.25
C PHE A 36 -3.05 -26.10 -5.86
N GLU A 37 -3.51 -27.13 -5.13
CA GLU A 37 -3.61 -28.47 -5.69
C GLU A 37 -4.67 -28.56 -6.80
N LYS A 38 -5.78 -27.81 -6.68
CA LYS A 38 -6.75 -27.65 -7.79
C LYS A 38 -6.09 -26.93 -8.98
N ALA A 39 -5.34 -25.86 -8.73
CA ALA A 39 -4.62 -25.11 -9.77
C ALA A 39 -3.62 -25.97 -10.53
N LYS A 40 -2.88 -26.85 -9.84
CA LYS A 40 -1.97 -27.82 -10.46
C LYS A 40 -2.71 -28.86 -11.30
N ARG A 41 -3.79 -29.44 -10.76
CA ARG A 41 -4.59 -30.44 -11.49
C ARG A 41 -5.24 -29.88 -12.75
N GLU A 42 -5.75 -28.65 -12.67
CA GLU A 42 -6.43 -27.99 -13.80
C GLU A 42 -5.45 -27.22 -14.70
N ASN A 43 -4.18 -27.12 -14.31
CA ASN A 43 -3.16 -26.31 -14.97
C ASN A 43 -3.63 -24.87 -15.22
N LYS A 44 -4.19 -24.23 -14.19
CA LYS A 44 -4.69 -22.85 -14.23
C LYS A 44 -3.85 -21.93 -13.36
N PRO A 45 -3.62 -20.67 -13.76
CA PRO A 45 -3.03 -19.67 -12.87
C PRO A 45 -3.95 -19.39 -11.68
N VAL A 46 -3.38 -18.87 -10.60
CA VAL A 46 -4.11 -18.52 -9.38
C VAL A 46 -4.17 -17.01 -9.23
N LEU A 47 -5.36 -16.47 -9.01
CA LEU A 47 -5.54 -15.11 -8.51
C LEU A 47 -5.58 -15.15 -6.99
N ILE A 48 -4.70 -14.42 -6.33
CA ILE A 48 -4.73 -14.18 -4.89
C ILE A 48 -5.20 -12.74 -4.68
N SER A 49 -6.41 -12.56 -4.16
CA SER A 49 -7.01 -11.26 -3.86
C SER A 49 -7.06 -11.02 -2.36
N ILE A 50 -6.18 -10.14 -1.87
CA ILE A 50 -6.01 -9.80 -0.45
C ILE A 50 -6.70 -8.46 -0.15
N GLY A 51 -7.48 -8.42 0.93
CA GLY A 51 -8.10 -7.20 1.45
C GLY A 51 -8.44 -7.33 2.93
N TYR A 52 -9.22 -6.39 3.45
CA TYR A 52 -9.66 -6.36 4.84
C TYR A 52 -10.98 -5.60 4.98
N SER A 53 -11.66 -5.79 6.11
CA SER A 53 -13.04 -5.33 6.33
C SER A 53 -13.23 -3.81 6.19
N THR A 54 -12.22 -3.02 6.53
CA THR A 54 -12.27 -1.54 6.49
C THR A 54 -11.60 -0.94 5.25
N CYS A 55 -11.27 -1.75 4.25
CA CYS A 55 -10.64 -1.30 3.02
C CYS A 55 -11.66 -0.74 2.01
N HIS A 56 -11.68 0.58 1.82
CA HIS A 56 -12.61 1.23 0.86
C HIS A 56 -12.51 0.65 -0.57
N TRP A 57 -11.32 0.64 -1.16
CA TRP A 57 -11.12 0.16 -2.54
C TRP A 57 -11.38 -1.34 -2.70
N CYS A 58 -11.30 -2.12 -1.63
CA CYS A 58 -11.64 -3.54 -1.64
C CYS A 58 -13.15 -3.71 -1.82
N HIS A 59 -13.96 -2.89 -1.15
CA HIS A 59 -15.41 -2.85 -1.34
C HIS A 59 -15.79 -2.34 -2.73
N VAL A 60 -15.12 -1.29 -3.22
CA VAL A 60 -15.35 -0.77 -4.58
C VAL A 60 -15.09 -1.86 -5.62
N MET A 61 -13.93 -2.53 -5.56
CA MET A 61 -13.62 -3.60 -6.51
C MET A 61 -14.53 -4.81 -6.36
N ALA A 62 -14.95 -5.15 -5.14
CA ALA A 62 -15.92 -6.22 -4.93
C ALA A 62 -17.24 -5.94 -5.64
N HIS A 63 -17.78 -4.74 -5.45
CA HIS A 63 -19.04 -4.33 -6.05
C HIS A 63 -18.95 -4.17 -7.58
N GLU A 64 -17.86 -3.57 -8.08
CA GLU A 64 -17.70 -3.34 -9.53
C GLU A 64 -17.30 -4.60 -10.29
N SER A 65 -16.63 -5.57 -9.65
CA SER A 65 -16.00 -6.70 -10.33
C SER A 65 -16.35 -8.07 -9.75
N PHE A 66 -16.19 -8.29 -8.45
CA PHE A 66 -16.37 -9.64 -7.88
C PHE A 66 -17.84 -10.06 -7.71
N GLU A 67 -18.78 -9.12 -7.77
CA GLU A 67 -20.23 -9.34 -7.80
C GLU A 67 -20.78 -9.45 -9.23
N ASP A 68 -19.95 -9.16 -10.25
CA ASP A 68 -20.34 -9.12 -11.65
C ASP A 68 -20.19 -10.50 -12.32
N GLU A 69 -21.25 -11.00 -12.93
CA GLU A 69 -21.32 -12.36 -13.50
C GLU A 69 -20.36 -12.58 -14.68
N GLU A 70 -20.06 -11.54 -15.46
CA GLU A 70 -19.13 -11.62 -16.59
C GLU A 70 -17.70 -11.82 -16.08
N ILE A 71 -17.25 -10.98 -15.15
CA ILE A 71 -15.93 -11.14 -14.52
C ILE A 71 -15.84 -12.45 -13.75
N ALA A 72 -16.90 -12.84 -13.02
CA ALA A 72 -16.91 -14.10 -12.30
C ALA A 72 -16.82 -15.31 -13.23
N GLY A 73 -17.50 -15.29 -14.37
CA GLY A 73 -17.36 -16.31 -15.41
C GLY A 73 -15.92 -16.42 -15.90
N MET A 74 -15.28 -15.29 -16.22
CA MET A 74 -13.87 -15.28 -16.63
C MET A 74 -12.93 -15.83 -15.56
N LEU A 75 -13.13 -15.43 -14.30
CA LEU A 75 -12.34 -15.93 -13.18
C LEU A 75 -12.50 -17.43 -12.98
N ASN A 76 -13.74 -17.92 -12.94
CA ASN A 76 -14.05 -19.33 -12.71
C ASN A 76 -13.55 -20.23 -13.84
N ASP A 77 -13.61 -19.74 -15.08
CA ASP A 77 -13.17 -20.50 -16.25
C ASP A 77 -11.65 -20.55 -16.36
N LYS A 78 -10.96 -19.43 -16.10
CA LYS A 78 -9.54 -19.25 -16.46
C LYS A 78 -8.59 -19.29 -15.27
N PHE A 79 -9.07 -19.12 -14.04
CA PHE A 79 -8.23 -18.99 -12.84
C PHE A 79 -8.74 -19.88 -11.70
N ILE A 80 -7.88 -20.15 -10.73
CA ILE A 80 -8.33 -20.50 -9.37
C ILE A 80 -8.26 -19.23 -8.54
N ALA A 81 -9.39 -18.80 -7.98
CA ALA A 81 -9.50 -17.55 -7.24
C ALA A 81 -9.41 -17.79 -5.73
N ILE A 82 -8.44 -17.17 -5.07
CA ILE A 82 -8.22 -17.22 -3.62
C ILE A 82 -8.52 -15.85 -3.01
N LYS A 83 -9.36 -15.82 -1.97
CA LYS A 83 -9.63 -14.62 -1.18
C LYS A 83 -8.90 -14.72 0.15
N VAL A 84 -8.18 -13.66 0.51
CA VAL A 84 -7.42 -13.60 1.77
C VAL A 84 -7.83 -12.37 2.57
N ASP A 85 -8.06 -12.59 3.86
CA ASP A 85 -8.17 -11.51 4.84
C ASP A 85 -6.80 -11.19 5.40
N ARG A 86 -6.34 -9.97 5.18
CA ARG A 86 -5.09 -9.45 5.72
C ARG A 86 -5.07 -9.47 7.25
N GLU A 87 -6.20 -9.23 7.91
CA GLU A 87 -6.27 -9.16 9.38
C GLU A 87 -6.04 -10.53 10.01
N GLU A 88 -6.44 -11.61 9.33
CA GLU A 88 -6.20 -12.99 9.77
C GLU A 88 -4.86 -13.55 9.27
N ARG A 89 -4.39 -13.12 8.08
CA ARG A 89 -3.15 -13.60 7.43
C ARG A 89 -2.19 -12.47 7.05
N PRO A 90 -1.65 -11.71 8.03
CA PRO A 90 -0.69 -10.65 7.78
C PRO A 90 0.63 -11.18 7.21
N ASP A 91 0.96 -12.46 7.47
CA ASP A 91 2.10 -13.16 6.91
C ASP A 91 1.99 -13.26 5.38
N VAL A 92 0.85 -13.70 4.86
CA VAL A 92 0.57 -13.80 3.42
C VAL A 92 0.54 -12.42 2.78
N ASP A 93 -0.15 -11.47 3.41
CA ASP A 93 -0.21 -10.07 2.96
C ASP A 93 1.18 -9.47 2.77
N SER A 94 2.07 -9.61 3.76
CA SER A 94 3.40 -8.99 3.73
C SER A 94 4.26 -9.48 2.55
N VAL A 95 4.19 -10.78 2.24
CA VAL A 95 4.93 -11.39 1.13
C VAL A 95 4.43 -10.85 -0.21
N TYR A 96 3.12 -10.88 -0.42
CA TYR A 96 2.52 -10.44 -1.68
C TYR A 96 2.52 -8.93 -1.87
N MET A 97 2.45 -8.15 -0.79
CA MET A 97 2.62 -6.69 -0.85
C MET A 97 4.01 -6.33 -1.35
N ARG A 98 5.03 -7.04 -0.85
CA ARG A 98 6.41 -6.85 -1.29
C ARG A 98 6.60 -7.23 -2.76
N ILE A 99 5.97 -8.30 -3.22
CA ILE A 99 5.94 -8.67 -4.65
C ILE A 99 5.35 -7.52 -5.47
N CYS A 100 4.19 -7.00 -5.07
CA CYS A 100 3.54 -5.90 -5.78
C CYS A 100 4.42 -4.66 -5.86
N GLN A 101 5.09 -4.29 -4.76
CA GLN A 101 6.04 -3.18 -4.72
C GLN A 101 7.25 -3.41 -5.64
N LEU A 102 7.78 -4.64 -5.67
CA LEU A 102 8.90 -4.99 -6.56
C LEU A 102 8.50 -4.91 -8.04
N MET A 103 7.31 -5.39 -8.39
CA MET A 103 6.85 -5.45 -9.78
C MET A 103 6.30 -4.12 -10.30
N THR A 104 5.68 -3.31 -9.43
CA THR A 104 4.93 -2.12 -9.85
C THR A 104 5.52 -0.80 -9.32
N GLY A 105 6.48 -0.87 -8.39
CA GLY A 105 7.03 0.30 -7.69
C GLY A 105 6.10 0.89 -6.61
N GLN A 106 4.89 0.35 -6.46
CA GLN A 106 3.87 0.83 -5.52
C GLN A 106 3.16 -0.34 -4.84
N GLY A 107 2.37 -0.06 -3.81
CA GLY A 107 1.61 -1.07 -3.08
C GLY A 107 0.32 -0.48 -2.51
N GLY A 108 -0.59 -1.35 -2.11
CA GLY A 108 -1.88 -0.97 -1.55
C GLY A 108 -2.91 -2.07 -1.68
N TRP A 109 -4.11 -1.81 -1.17
CA TRP A 109 -5.24 -2.75 -1.19
C TRP A 109 -6.40 -2.18 -2.02
N PRO A 110 -7.20 -3.01 -2.70
CA PRO A 110 -7.11 -4.47 -2.76
C PRO A 110 -5.82 -4.89 -3.46
N LEU A 111 -5.18 -5.93 -2.96
CA LEU A 111 -3.93 -6.43 -3.51
C LEU A 111 -4.26 -7.69 -4.33
N ASN A 112 -4.02 -7.63 -5.64
CA ASN A 112 -4.31 -8.71 -6.56
C ASN A 112 -3.00 -9.20 -7.16
N VAL A 113 -2.63 -10.45 -6.84
CA VAL A 113 -1.42 -11.09 -7.35
C VAL A 113 -1.79 -12.34 -8.12
N PHE A 114 -1.23 -12.47 -9.31
CA PHE A 114 -1.40 -13.64 -10.17
C PHE A 114 -0.14 -14.49 -10.08
N VAL A 115 -0.33 -15.75 -9.70
CA VAL A 115 0.76 -16.70 -9.48
C VAL A 115 0.55 -17.97 -10.30
N THR A 116 1.63 -18.66 -10.62
CA THR A 116 1.57 -20.00 -11.21
C THR A 116 1.01 -21.02 -10.20
N PRO A 117 0.61 -22.23 -10.63
CA PRO A 117 0.23 -23.32 -9.71
C PRO A 117 1.28 -23.64 -8.64
N ASP A 118 2.55 -23.36 -8.92
CA ASP A 118 3.69 -23.51 -8.00
C ASP A 118 3.95 -22.24 -7.17
N GLN A 119 2.96 -21.36 -7.07
CA GLN A 119 2.96 -20.13 -6.24
C GLN A 119 3.98 -19.07 -6.67
N LYS A 120 4.55 -19.16 -7.89
CA LYS A 120 5.50 -18.16 -8.39
C LYS A 120 4.75 -16.95 -8.99
N PRO A 121 4.96 -15.72 -8.51
CA PRO A 121 4.22 -14.55 -8.99
C PRO A 121 4.67 -14.07 -10.37
N PHE A 122 3.74 -13.81 -11.28
CA PHE A 122 4.04 -13.31 -12.61
C PHE A 122 3.29 -12.03 -12.99
N TYR A 123 2.32 -11.59 -12.17
CA TYR A 123 1.71 -10.26 -12.29
C TYR A 123 1.17 -9.80 -10.94
N ALA A 124 1.16 -8.49 -10.70
CA ALA A 124 0.59 -7.90 -9.50
C ALA A 124 0.03 -6.52 -9.78
N GLY A 125 -1.00 -6.14 -9.03
CA GLY A 125 -1.51 -4.78 -9.00
C GLY A 125 -2.42 -4.55 -7.81
N THR A 126 -2.85 -3.29 -7.65
CA THR A 126 -3.75 -2.90 -6.58
C THR A 126 -5.19 -2.94 -7.07
N TYR A 127 -5.84 -1.77 -7.18
CA TYR A 127 -7.18 -1.64 -7.71
C TYR A 127 -7.20 -1.68 -9.25
N PHE A 128 -8.06 -2.53 -9.81
CA PHE A 128 -8.40 -2.53 -11.23
C PHE A 128 -9.87 -2.12 -11.41
N PRO A 129 -10.17 -1.08 -12.21
CA PRO A 129 -11.57 -0.79 -12.58
C PRO A 129 -12.13 -1.91 -13.46
N LYS A 130 -13.45 -2.12 -13.48
CA LYS A 130 -14.08 -3.15 -14.34
C LYS A 130 -13.60 -3.05 -15.80
N THR A 131 -13.66 -1.84 -16.38
CA THR A 131 -13.22 -1.52 -17.74
C THR A 131 -12.06 -0.54 -17.73
N SER A 132 -11.22 -0.59 -18.78
CA SER A 132 -10.08 0.32 -18.94
C SER A 132 -10.48 1.80 -18.87
N LYS A 133 -9.76 2.57 -18.06
CA LYS A 133 -9.99 4.02 -17.87
C LYS A 133 -8.65 4.75 -17.70
N PHE A 134 -8.48 5.88 -18.39
CA PHE A 134 -7.37 6.84 -18.17
C PHE A 134 -5.99 6.19 -17.98
N ASN A 135 -5.49 5.47 -19.00
CA ASN A 135 -4.21 4.74 -18.98
C ASN A 135 -4.09 3.66 -17.88
N ARG A 136 -5.19 3.24 -17.25
CA ARG A 136 -5.22 2.09 -16.35
C ARG A 136 -5.95 0.93 -17.03
N PRO A 137 -5.33 -0.26 -17.07
CA PRO A 137 -5.98 -1.43 -17.63
C PRO A 137 -7.20 -1.82 -16.79
N GLY A 138 -8.28 -2.21 -17.47
CA GLY A 138 -9.47 -2.75 -16.84
C GLY A 138 -9.25 -4.18 -16.40
N PHE A 139 -10.02 -4.63 -15.42
CA PHE A 139 -9.87 -5.99 -14.89
C PHE A 139 -10.18 -7.04 -15.96
N ILE A 140 -11.15 -6.80 -16.84
CA ILE A 140 -11.43 -7.67 -18.00
C ILE A 140 -10.16 -7.83 -18.87
N ASP A 141 -9.55 -6.72 -19.28
CA ASP A 141 -8.35 -6.73 -20.13
C ASP A 141 -7.18 -7.45 -19.45
N VAL A 142 -7.02 -7.25 -18.13
CA VAL A 142 -6.00 -7.95 -17.33
C VAL A 142 -6.26 -9.45 -17.31
N LEU A 143 -7.49 -9.89 -17.03
CA LEU A 143 -7.84 -11.31 -16.97
C LEU A 143 -7.67 -12.00 -18.34
N GLU A 144 -8.06 -11.35 -19.43
CA GLU A 144 -7.85 -11.86 -20.78
C GLU A 144 -6.37 -12.03 -21.07
N HIS A 145 -5.61 -10.93 -20.97
CA HIS A 145 -4.19 -10.93 -21.31
C HIS A 145 -3.41 -11.95 -20.50
N LEU A 146 -3.60 -12.00 -19.17
CA LEU A 146 -2.86 -12.93 -18.32
C LEU A 146 -3.22 -14.39 -18.59
N SER A 147 -4.50 -14.68 -18.87
CA SER A 147 -4.93 -16.03 -19.23
C SER A 147 -4.32 -16.51 -20.55
N GLU A 148 -4.26 -15.62 -21.55
CA GLU A 148 -3.68 -15.91 -22.86
C GLU A 148 -2.17 -16.08 -22.78
N THR A 149 -1.48 -15.18 -22.08
CA THR A 149 -0.02 -15.27 -21.87
C THR A 149 0.33 -16.55 -21.12
N PHE A 150 -0.42 -16.93 -20.09
CA PHE A 150 -0.18 -18.16 -19.34
C PHE A 150 -0.39 -19.43 -20.19
N ALA A 151 -1.36 -19.42 -21.11
CA ALA A 151 -1.67 -20.54 -21.97
C ALA A 151 -0.71 -20.66 -23.17
N ASN A 152 -0.34 -19.53 -23.78
CA ASN A 152 0.37 -19.49 -25.07
C ASN A 152 1.87 -19.19 -24.95
N ASP A 153 2.30 -18.54 -23.85
CA ASP A 153 3.69 -18.13 -23.64
C ASP A 153 4.16 -18.49 -22.22
N ARG A 154 4.10 -19.79 -21.93
CA ARG A 154 4.45 -20.32 -20.60
C ARG A 154 5.89 -20.00 -20.20
N GLN A 155 6.82 -20.01 -21.15
CA GLN A 155 8.23 -19.69 -20.87
C GLN A 155 8.37 -18.25 -20.39
N HIS A 156 7.69 -17.29 -21.03
CA HIS A 156 7.73 -15.91 -20.60
C HIS A 156 7.18 -15.73 -19.17
N VAL A 157 6.09 -16.43 -18.83
CA VAL A 157 5.55 -16.44 -17.47
C VAL A 157 6.58 -16.99 -16.47
N GLU A 158 7.23 -18.10 -16.79
CA GLU A 158 8.25 -18.70 -15.94
C GLU A 158 9.45 -17.77 -15.74
N ASP A 159 9.91 -17.11 -16.80
CA ASP A 159 11.02 -16.15 -16.74
C ASP A 159 10.69 -14.96 -15.83
N ILE A 160 9.47 -14.38 -15.94
CA ILE A 160 9.02 -13.31 -15.04
C ILE A 160 8.98 -13.83 -13.60
N ALA A 161 8.43 -15.03 -13.41
CA ALA A 161 8.20 -15.57 -12.09
C ALA A 161 9.50 -15.96 -11.36
N GLU A 162 10.49 -16.45 -12.08
CA GLU A 162 11.83 -16.70 -11.55
C GLU A 162 12.55 -15.40 -11.20
N ASN A 163 12.45 -14.37 -12.04
CA ASN A 163 13.01 -13.06 -11.73
C ASN A 163 12.36 -12.48 -10.47
N ALA A 164 11.04 -12.53 -10.34
CA ALA A 164 10.34 -12.04 -9.15
C ALA A 164 10.74 -12.83 -7.88
N ALA A 165 10.85 -14.16 -7.99
CA ALA A 165 11.28 -15.03 -6.89
C ALA A 165 12.73 -14.77 -6.46
N ALA A 166 13.66 -14.57 -7.40
CA ALA A 166 15.05 -14.22 -7.08
C ALA A 166 15.14 -12.90 -6.27
N HIS A 167 14.31 -11.90 -6.59
CA HIS A 167 14.28 -10.64 -5.84
C HIS A 167 13.67 -10.78 -4.44
N LEU A 168 12.79 -11.77 -4.23
CA LEU A 168 12.28 -12.13 -2.91
C LEU A 168 13.37 -12.75 -2.05
N GLU A 169 14.10 -13.74 -2.58
CA GLU A 169 15.18 -14.45 -1.88
C GLU A 169 16.35 -13.52 -1.50
N VAL A 170 16.74 -12.61 -2.41
CA VAL A 170 17.94 -11.77 -2.25
C VAL A 170 17.84 -10.73 -1.12
N LYS A 171 16.70 -10.56 -0.43
CA LYS A 171 16.54 -9.52 0.60
C LYS A 171 15.73 -9.92 1.84
N VAL A 172 15.55 -11.21 2.10
CA VAL A 172 15.10 -11.70 3.43
C VAL A 172 16.20 -12.53 4.09
N HIS A 173 17.45 -12.09 3.92
CA HIS A 173 18.42 -12.30 4.98
C HIS A 173 18.25 -11.10 5.91
N PRO A 174 17.74 -11.28 7.14
CA PRO A 174 18.05 -10.31 8.18
C PRO A 174 19.58 -10.22 8.17
N THR A 175 20.13 -9.08 7.79
CA THR A 175 21.54 -8.84 8.01
C THR A 175 21.74 -8.96 9.51
N GLU A 176 22.31 -10.07 9.97
CA GLU A 176 22.76 -10.20 11.34
C GLU A 176 23.82 -9.11 11.56
N GLY A 177 23.41 -8.04 12.23
CA GLY A 177 24.24 -6.86 12.44
C GLY A 177 23.45 -5.72 13.06
N MET A 178 24.12 -4.94 13.92
CA MET A 178 23.55 -3.68 14.38
C MET A 178 23.49 -2.69 13.22
N LEU A 179 22.37 -1.98 13.09
CA LEU A 179 22.27 -0.83 12.18
C LEU A 179 23.32 0.21 12.60
N GLY A 180 24.31 0.45 11.75
CA GLY A 180 25.35 1.45 11.98
C GLY A 180 24.87 2.86 11.65
N GLU A 181 25.60 3.87 12.12
CA GLU A 181 25.33 5.29 11.87
C GLU A 181 25.18 5.62 10.37
N GLN A 182 25.94 4.94 9.52
CA GLN A 182 25.86 5.10 8.07
C GLN A 182 24.45 4.86 7.52
N ALA A 183 23.70 3.89 8.09
CA ALA A 183 22.33 3.61 7.68
C ALA A 183 21.41 4.81 7.96
N VAL A 184 21.63 5.53 9.08
CA VAL A 184 20.88 6.74 9.42
C VAL A 184 21.10 7.84 8.38
N HIS A 185 22.34 8.05 7.96
CA HIS A 185 22.66 9.03 6.91
C HIS A 185 22.14 8.64 5.53
N ASP A 186 22.18 7.35 5.18
CA ASP A 186 21.61 6.84 3.93
C ASP A 186 20.09 7.00 3.89
N THR A 187 19.39 6.71 5.00
CA THR A 187 17.94 6.94 5.12
C THR A 187 17.61 8.43 4.94
N TYR A 188 18.36 9.34 5.56
CA TYR A 188 18.16 10.77 5.34
C TYR A 188 18.33 11.16 3.87
N ARG A 189 19.40 10.71 3.20
CA ARG A 189 19.63 11.01 1.78
C ARG A 189 18.49 10.51 0.90
N GLN A 190 17.98 9.31 1.18
CA GLN A 190 16.86 8.74 0.43
C GLN A 190 15.58 9.56 0.62
N LEU A 191 15.24 9.91 1.86
CA LEU A 191 14.06 10.71 2.16
C LEU A 191 14.16 12.13 1.59
N ALA A 192 15.32 12.77 1.73
CA ALA A 192 15.57 14.11 1.19
C ALA A 192 15.46 14.14 -0.34
N GLY A 193 15.89 13.08 -1.03
CA GLY A 193 15.77 12.96 -2.48
C GLY A 193 14.33 12.79 -2.98
N GLY A 194 13.42 12.28 -2.15
CA GLY A 194 12.01 12.07 -2.47
C GLY A 194 11.08 13.22 -2.02
N PHE A 195 11.64 14.28 -1.46
CA PHE A 195 10.87 15.37 -0.86
C PHE A 195 10.29 16.34 -1.90
N ASP A 196 9.00 16.67 -1.76
CA ASP A 196 8.35 17.70 -2.55
C ASP A 196 8.64 19.09 -1.96
N THR A 197 9.57 19.81 -2.58
CA THR A 197 9.98 21.16 -2.12
C THR A 197 8.92 22.23 -2.37
N VAL A 198 7.92 21.98 -3.23
CA VAL A 198 6.88 22.96 -3.58
C VAL A 198 5.74 22.90 -2.56
N TYR A 199 5.19 21.70 -2.33
CA TYR A 199 4.01 21.49 -1.50
C TYR A 199 4.28 20.75 -0.18
N GLY A 200 5.51 20.30 0.07
CA GLY A 200 5.88 19.52 1.26
C GLY A 200 5.37 18.07 1.18
N GLY A 201 6.01 17.13 1.87
CA GLY A 201 5.70 15.70 1.83
C GLY A 201 6.58 14.92 0.85
N PHE A 202 6.15 13.71 0.51
CA PHE A 202 6.94 12.78 -0.30
C PHE A 202 6.16 12.30 -1.51
N GLY A 203 6.86 12.12 -2.63
CA GLY A 203 6.28 11.56 -3.85
C GLY A 203 5.30 12.48 -4.57
N GLN A 204 4.43 11.87 -5.36
CA GLN A 204 3.38 12.52 -6.16
C GLN A 204 1.99 12.01 -5.71
N ALA A 205 0.93 12.52 -6.32
CA ALA A 205 -0.45 12.17 -6.03
C ALA A 205 -0.74 10.68 -6.35
N PRO A 206 -1.52 9.97 -5.50
CA PRO A 206 -2.08 10.42 -4.23
C PRO A 206 -1.02 10.56 -3.13
N LYS A 207 -1.14 11.61 -2.31
CA LYS A 207 -0.12 12.03 -1.35
C LYS A 207 -0.51 11.70 0.09
N PHE A 208 0.38 11.01 0.80
CA PHE A 208 0.16 10.51 2.15
C PHE A 208 0.95 11.31 3.20
N PRO A 209 0.39 11.51 4.42
CA PRO A 209 1.06 12.28 5.49
C PRO A 209 2.40 11.72 5.99
N MET A 210 2.62 10.39 5.91
CA MET A 210 3.86 9.70 6.28
C MET A 210 4.50 10.15 7.61
N PRO A 211 3.76 10.14 8.74
CA PRO A 211 4.22 10.70 10.01
C PRO A 211 5.50 10.06 10.54
N ASP A 212 5.74 8.77 10.30
CA ASP A 212 6.96 8.08 10.73
C ASP A 212 8.22 8.63 10.03
N MET A 213 8.11 8.98 8.75
CA MET A 213 9.19 9.61 8.00
C MET A 213 9.47 11.03 8.53
N LEU A 214 8.42 11.77 8.89
CA LEU A 214 8.55 13.10 9.49
C LEU A 214 9.22 13.02 10.87
N LEU A 215 8.81 12.08 11.71
CA LEU A 215 9.41 11.83 13.02
C LEU A 215 10.89 11.43 12.89
N PHE A 216 11.24 10.58 11.93
CA PHE A 216 12.64 10.26 11.63
C PHE A 216 13.43 11.51 11.27
N LEU A 217 12.93 12.36 10.37
CA LEU A 217 13.61 13.59 9.95
C LEU A 217 13.79 14.58 11.11
N LEU A 218 12.82 14.69 12.02
CA LEU A 218 12.95 15.49 13.24
C LEU A 218 14.07 14.97 14.14
N ARG A 219 14.16 13.64 14.35
CA ARG A 219 15.26 13.04 15.12
C ARG A 219 16.60 13.20 14.42
N TYR A 220 16.63 13.08 13.10
CA TYR A 220 17.84 13.32 12.30
C TYR A 220 18.32 14.76 12.42
N TYR A 221 17.40 15.73 12.39
CA TYR A 221 17.69 17.14 12.67
C TYR A 221 18.31 17.31 14.06
N SER A 222 17.66 16.79 15.11
CA SER A 222 18.19 16.87 16.48
C SER A 222 19.56 16.20 16.63
N TYR A 223 19.83 15.13 15.88
CA TYR A 223 21.10 14.42 15.91
C TYR A 223 22.24 15.16 15.19
N THR A 224 21.94 15.83 14.06
CA THR A 224 22.97 16.33 13.13
C THR A 224 22.99 17.84 12.93
N GLY A 225 21.96 18.57 13.37
CA GLY A 225 21.75 19.98 13.05
C GLY A 225 21.42 20.24 11.56
N LYS A 226 20.97 19.22 10.82
CA LYS A 226 20.71 19.36 9.38
C LYS A 226 19.41 20.12 9.10
N GLU A 227 19.50 21.45 8.96
CA GLU A 227 18.34 22.35 8.76
C GLU A 227 17.38 21.93 7.64
N GLN A 228 17.88 21.34 6.56
CA GLN A 228 17.02 20.87 5.46
C GLN A 228 16.02 19.78 5.90
N ALA A 229 16.36 18.99 6.94
CA ALA A 229 15.45 18.01 7.51
C ALA A 229 14.27 18.69 8.22
N LEU A 230 14.56 19.69 9.07
CA LEU A 230 13.53 20.46 9.79
C LEU A 230 12.65 21.24 8.80
N ALA A 231 13.26 21.94 7.84
CA ALA A 231 12.54 22.70 6.82
C ALA A 231 11.56 21.82 6.03
N GLY A 232 11.98 20.60 5.67
CA GLY A 232 11.12 19.65 4.99
C GLY A 232 9.93 19.20 5.84
N VAL A 233 10.16 18.90 7.12
CA VAL A 233 9.08 18.52 8.03
C VAL A 233 8.08 19.67 8.21
N THR A 234 8.56 20.88 8.52
CA THR A 234 7.70 22.05 8.74
C THR A 234 6.87 22.37 7.50
N LYS A 235 7.49 22.37 6.32
CA LYS A 235 6.77 22.59 5.04
C LYS A 235 5.66 21.56 4.81
N THR A 236 5.90 20.30 5.18
CA THR A 236 4.91 19.22 5.05
C THR A 236 3.75 19.43 6.01
N LEU A 237 4.06 19.65 7.29
CA LEU A 237 3.05 19.84 8.34
C LEU A 237 2.20 21.10 8.09
N ASP A 238 2.81 22.20 7.66
CA ASP A 238 2.10 23.42 7.29
C ASP A 238 1.24 23.21 6.04
N GLY A 239 1.76 22.51 5.02
CA GLY A 239 1.01 22.17 3.82
C GLY A 239 -0.25 21.37 4.13
N MET A 240 -0.13 20.35 4.98
CA MET A 240 -1.28 19.54 5.41
C MET A 240 -2.28 20.31 6.27
N ALA A 241 -1.80 21.08 7.26
CA ALA A 241 -2.66 21.83 8.17
C ALA A 241 -3.44 22.95 7.46
N ASN A 242 -2.83 23.58 6.45
CA ASN A 242 -3.46 24.62 5.64
C ASN A 242 -4.24 24.06 4.43
N GLY A 243 -4.07 22.78 4.12
CA GLY A 243 -4.73 22.09 3.01
C GLY A 243 -6.14 21.59 3.35
N GLY A 244 -6.81 21.03 2.35
CA GLY A 244 -8.10 20.36 2.53
C GLY A 244 -8.01 18.93 3.06
N ILE A 245 -6.79 18.36 3.18
CA ILE A 245 -6.56 17.10 3.90
C ILE A 245 -6.90 17.22 5.40
N PHE A 246 -6.75 18.40 5.99
CA PHE A 246 -7.26 18.69 7.32
C PHE A 246 -8.73 19.13 7.25
N ASP A 247 -9.60 18.46 8.00
CA ASP A 247 -11.00 18.87 8.08
C ASP A 247 -11.12 20.10 8.99
N HIS A 248 -11.25 21.27 8.38
CA HIS A 248 -11.39 22.56 9.09
C HIS A 248 -12.72 22.73 9.85
N ILE A 249 -13.69 21.83 9.66
CA ILE A 249 -14.99 21.87 10.33
C ILE A 249 -15.06 20.83 11.44
N GLY A 250 -14.79 19.57 11.10
CA GLY A 250 -14.90 18.41 12.01
C GLY A 250 -13.60 18.01 12.68
N PHE A 251 -12.48 18.66 12.34
CA PHE A 251 -11.11 18.34 12.77
C PHE A 251 -10.62 16.95 12.35
N GLY A 252 -9.31 16.78 12.46
CA GLY A 252 -8.61 15.56 12.08
C GLY A 252 -8.27 15.53 10.59
N PHE A 253 -7.22 14.78 10.29
CA PHE A 253 -6.70 14.57 8.95
C PHE A 253 -7.41 13.40 8.27
N ALA A 254 -7.78 13.61 7.02
CA ALA A 254 -8.10 12.56 6.07
C ALA A 254 -6.84 11.72 5.77
N ARG A 255 -7.05 10.47 5.37
CA ARG A 255 -5.98 9.47 5.19
C ARG A 255 -4.92 9.90 4.19
N TYR A 256 -5.34 10.51 3.08
CA TYR A 256 -4.45 11.02 2.03
C TYR A 256 -5.14 12.09 1.18
N SER A 257 -4.33 12.88 0.45
CA SER A 257 -4.82 13.78 -0.59
C SER A 257 -4.78 13.10 -1.96
N THR A 258 -5.81 13.27 -2.78
CA THR A 258 -5.82 12.76 -4.16
C THR A 258 -5.00 13.61 -5.11
N ASP A 259 -4.50 14.76 -4.65
CA ASP A 259 -3.63 15.69 -5.38
C ASP A 259 -2.26 15.88 -4.69
N ASN A 260 -1.41 16.72 -5.27
CA ASN A 260 -0.08 17.01 -4.75
C ASN A 260 -0.11 18.14 -3.69
N GLU A 261 -1.10 19.01 -3.78
CA GLU A 261 -1.24 20.27 -3.05
C GLU A 261 -1.85 20.12 -1.65
N TRP A 262 -2.27 18.90 -1.28
CA TRP A 262 -3.02 18.61 -0.06
C TRP A 262 -4.45 19.17 -0.05
N LEU A 263 -5.05 19.47 -1.21
CA LEU A 263 -6.34 20.17 -1.29
C LEU A 263 -7.54 19.23 -1.32
N VAL A 264 -7.47 18.12 -2.05
CA VAL A 264 -8.61 17.21 -2.25
C VAL A 264 -8.45 15.95 -1.39
N PRO A 265 -9.15 15.83 -0.24
CA PRO A 265 -9.02 14.68 0.64
C PRO A 265 -9.71 13.42 0.08
N HIS A 266 -9.13 12.27 0.36
CA HIS A 266 -9.89 11.03 0.48
C HIS A 266 -10.51 10.99 1.88
N PHE A 267 -11.80 11.36 2.00
CA PHE A 267 -12.52 11.70 3.25
C PHE A 267 -12.55 10.65 4.38
N GLU A 268 -11.92 9.48 4.21
CA GLU A 268 -11.68 8.53 5.28
C GLU A 268 -10.69 9.10 6.32
N LYS A 269 -11.03 9.02 7.61
CA LYS A 269 -10.14 9.40 8.72
C LYS A 269 -9.82 8.18 9.56
N MET A 270 -8.54 7.84 9.66
CA MET A 270 -8.10 6.71 10.47
C MET A 270 -7.49 7.20 11.79
N LEU A 271 -7.82 6.49 12.88
CA LEU A 271 -7.37 6.85 14.23
C LEU A 271 -5.84 6.81 14.34
N TYR A 272 -5.21 5.79 13.77
CA TYR A 272 -3.76 5.63 13.86
C TYR A 272 -3.01 6.73 13.10
N ASP A 273 -3.51 7.16 11.93
CA ASP A 273 -2.92 8.27 11.17
C ASP A 273 -2.96 9.56 11.99
N ASN A 274 -4.11 9.88 12.57
CA ASN A 274 -4.30 11.06 13.40
C ASN A 274 -3.47 11.02 14.70
N ALA A 275 -3.34 9.85 15.33
CA ALA A 275 -2.53 9.67 16.53
C ALA A 275 -1.02 9.87 16.24
N LEU A 276 -0.52 9.34 15.12
CA LEU A 276 0.87 9.52 14.70
C LEU A 276 1.13 10.97 14.25
N LEU A 277 0.19 11.60 13.56
CA LEU A 277 0.30 13.01 13.20
C LEU A 277 0.33 13.92 14.43
N LEU A 278 -0.49 13.66 15.45
CA LEU A 278 -0.41 14.39 16.72
C LEU A 278 1.01 14.35 17.31
N SER A 279 1.67 13.19 17.24
CA SER A 279 3.06 13.04 17.69
C SER A 279 4.02 13.86 16.81
N ALA A 280 3.87 13.79 15.48
CA ALA A 280 4.70 14.55 14.54
C ALA A 280 4.58 16.07 14.73
N TYR A 281 3.36 16.60 14.85
CA TYR A 281 3.13 18.04 15.12
C TYR A 281 3.71 18.46 16.46
N THR A 282 3.56 17.63 17.51
CA THR A 282 4.09 17.93 18.84
C THR A 282 5.62 17.98 18.84
N GLU A 283 6.27 17.00 18.20
CA GLU A 283 7.73 16.94 18.11
C GLU A 283 8.29 18.08 17.24
N ALA A 284 7.61 18.43 16.14
CA ALA A 284 7.98 19.58 15.31
C ALA A 284 7.89 20.90 16.09
N TYR A 285 6.84 21.10 16.87
CA TYR A 285 6.69 22.27 17.73
C TYR A 285 7.85 22.40 18.72
N ARG A 286 8.27 21.30 19.35
CA ARG A 286 9.41 21.28 20.28
C ARG A 286 10.74 21.59 19.58
N ALA A 287 10.96 21.05 18.39
CA ALA A 287 12.16 21.33 17.60
C ALA A 287 12.28 22.81 17.23
N LEU A 288 11.17 23.43 16.79
CA LEU A 288 11.12 24.85 16.42
C LEU A 288 11.33 25.79 17.61
N GLN A 289 10.88 25.42 18.82
CA GLN A 289 11.17 26.20 20.02
C GLN A 289 12.66 26.18 20.40
N THR A 290 13.30 25.02 20.27
CA THR A 290 14.72 24.86 20.62
C THR A 290 15.63 25.69 19.70
N ASP A 291 15.25 25.81 18.43
CA ASP A 291 15.96 26.65 17.45
C ASP A 291 15.82 28.16 17.77
N CYS A 292 14.61 28.61 18.13
CA CYS A 292 14.39 29.99 18.57
C CYS A 292 15.14 30.36 19.87
N ASP A 293 15.35 29.41 20.77
CA ASP A 293 16.11 29.64 22.00
C ASP A 293 17.63 29.64 21.75
N ALA A 294 18.13 28.86 20.77
CA ALA A 294 19.53 28.90 20.35
C ALA A 294 19.93 30.27 19.75
N ASP A 295 19.03 30.90 19.00
CA ASP A 295 19.24 32.25 18.47
C ASP A 295 19.18 33.34 19.57
N ARG A 296 18.46 33.11 20.68
CA ARG A 296 18.41 34.05 21.81
C ARG A 296 19.71 34.12 22.59
N ASP A 297 20.43 33.00 22.73
CA ASP A 297 21.70 32.94 23.45
C ASP A 297 22.85 33.66 22.72
N VAL A 298 22.72 33.90 21.41
CA VAL A 298 23.69 34.71 20.65
C VAL A 298 23.62 36.20 21.01
N TYR A 299 22.45 36.70 21.41
CA TYR A 299 22.25 38.12 21.75
C TYR A 299 22.47 38.45 23.24
N SER A 300 22.54 37.44 24.12
CA SER A 300 22.76 37.64 25.57
C SER A 300 24.24 37.62 25.98
N ALA A 301 25.14 37.13 25.13
CA ALA A 301 26.59 37.06 25.41
C ALA A 301 27.37 38.36 25.15
N GLY A 302 26.71 39.44 24.74
CA GLY A 302 27.37 40.67 24.26
C GLY A 302 27.43 41.86 25.24
N ASN A 303 27.02 41.72 26.50
CA ASN A 303 26.77 42.89 27.36
C ASN A 303 27.41 42.87 28.75
N ASP A 304 28.51 42.15 28.93
CA ASP A 304 29.38 42.31 30.10
C ASP A 304 30.84 42.55 29.64
N ALA A 305 31.19 43.83 29.47
CA ALA A 305 32.56 44.35 29.38
C ALA A 305 32.63 45.72 30.07
#